data_AF-A0A7S1SZ43-F1
#
_entry.id   AF-A0A7S1SZ43-F1
#
_cell.length_a   1.000
_cell.length_b   1.000
_cell.length_c   1.000
_cell.angle_alpha   90.00
_cell.angle_beta   90.00
_cell.angle_gamma   90.00
#
_symmetry.space_group_name_H-M   'P 1'
#
loop_
_entity.id
_entity.type
_entity.pdbx_description
1 polymer ?
#
loop_
_entity_poly.entity_id
_entity_poly.type
_entity_poly.pdbx_seq_one_letter_code
_entity_poly.pdbx_strand_id
1 'polypeptide(L)'
;SQPAPTPTAPPTTVQTLTTLSPKRKVALPLIEKIEVSHNTRIFRFGLPTPEHKLGLPVGQHFFIYGKSKKEEGESIIRAYTPMTSDNVAGHVDLLIKVYWANEHPRFPEGGKMSQHLESLAIGETIEVKGPIGHFTYRGCGRYLDGQRAGQVKNLTMIAGGTGITPMWQVLSEVLAHPEDTTSVKLLFANQSEDDILL
;
A
#
# COMPACT_ATOMS: atom_id res chain seq x y z
N SER A 1 38.95 -7.34 -46.60
CA SER A 1 37.99 -6.31 -46.13
C SER A 1 36.92 -6.98 -45.30
N GLN A 2 36.93 -6.78 -43.97
CA GLN A 2 35.83 -7.26 -43.12
C GLN A 2 34.67 -6.25 -43.17
N PRO A 3 33.41 -6.71 -43.16
CA PRO A 3 32.26 -5.81 -43.17
C PRO A 3 32.12 -5.15 -41.79
N ALA A 4 31.83 -3.85 -41.78
CA ALA A 4 31.59 -3.08 -40.57
C ALA A 4 30.33 -3.59 -39.84
N PRO A 5 30.31 -3.61 -38.50
CA PRO A 5 29.14 -4.03 -37.73
C PRO A 5 28.00 -3.03 -37.91
N THR A 6 26.81 -3.55 -38.20
CA THR A 6 25.57 -2.78 -38.30
C THR A 6 25.21 -2.18 -36.94
N PRO A 7 24.81 -0.89 -36.86
CA PRO A 7 24.45 -0.27 -35.59
C PRO A 7 23.15 -0.89 -35.05
N THR A 8 23.25 -1.53 -33.89
CA THR A 8 22.09 -2.04 -33.15
C THR A 8 21.24 -0.86 -32.69
N ALA A 9 19.94 -0.89 -33.00
CA ALA A 9 19.00 0.13 -32.53
C ALA A 9 18.98 0.20 -30.99
N PRO A 10 18.84 1.41 -30.40
CA PRO A 10 18.77 1.55 -28.95
C PRO A 10 17.55 0.79 -28.40
N PRO A 11 17.65 0.18 -27.20
CA PRO A 11 16.52 -0.51 -26.60
C PRO A 11 15.37 0.48 -26.43
N THR A 12 14.20 0.12 -26.95
CA THR A 12 12.96 0.88 -26.75
C THR A 12 12.68 0.91 -25.25
N THR A 13 12.80 2.09 -24.63
CA THR A 13 12.45 2.30 -23.23
C THR A 13 10.96 2.02 -23.09
N VAL A 14 10.59 0.84 -22.60
CA VAL A 14 9.21 0.52 -22.23
C VAL A 14 8.84 1.48 -21.12
N GLN A 15 7.99 2.46 -21.42
CA GLN A 15 7.58 3.46 -20.45
C GLN A 15 6.63 2.77 -19.46
N THR A 16 7.12 2.47 -18.26
CA THR A 16 6.32 1.81 -17.22
C THR A 16 5.16 2.72 -16.83
N LEU A 17 3.93 2.25 -17.04
CA LEU A 17 2.71 2.95 -16.66
C LEU A 17 2.52 2.89 -15.14
N THR A 18 2.88 3.96 -14.43
CA THR A 18 2.75 4.07 -12.98
C THR A 18 1.67 5.07 -12.58
N THR A 19 0.94 4.75 -11.51
CA THR A 19 -0.24 5.51 -11.08
C THR A 19 0.10 6.63 -10.12
N LEU A 20 0.86 6.35 -9.06
CA LEU A 20 1.15 7.29 -8.00
C LEU A 20 2.00 8.47 -8.49
N SER A 21 1.73 9.65 -7.94
CA SER A 21 2.55 10.84 -8.17
C SER A 21 2.84 11.61 -6.89
N PRO A 22 4.11 11.93 -6.58
CA PRO A 22 4.45 12.66 -5.37
C PRO A 22 4.01 14.13 -5.43
N LYS A 23 3.69 14.63 -6.64
CA LYS A 23 3.35 16.04 -6.87
C LYS A 23 1.85 16.29 -6.96
N ARG A 24 1.08 15.36 -7.54
CA ARG A 24 -0.37 15.51 -7.77
C ARG A 24 -1.17 14.43 -7.05
N LYS A 25 -2.42 14.75 -6.75
CA LYS A 25 -3.40 13.76 -6.33
C LYS A 25 -3.92 12.99 -7.55
N VAL A 26 -4.23 11.72 -7.36
CA VAL A 26 -4.79 10.84 -8.38
C VAL A 26 -6.09 10.25 -7.84
N ALA A 27 -7.17 10.31 -8.62
CA ALA A 27 -8.44 9.73 -8.22
C ALA A 27 -8.48 8.24 -8.59
N LEU A 28 -8.83 7.37 -7.64
CA LEU A 28 -8.99 5.94 -7.86
C LEU A 28 -10.43 5.51 -7.50
N PRO A 29 -11.19 4.90 -8.42
CA PRO A 29 -12.54 4.42 -8.15
C PRO A 29 -12.50 3.14 -7.32
N LEU A 30 -13.40 3.03 -6.35
CA LEU A 30 -13.69 1.78 -5.66
C LEU A 30 -14.37 0.83 -6.64
N ILE A 31 -13.74 -0.29 -6.96
CA ILE A 31 -14.29 -1.27 -7.90
C ILE A 31 -14.81 -2.52 -7.20
N GLU A 32 -14.34 -2.80 -5.98
CA GLU A 32 -14.80 -3.93 -5.17
C GLU A 32 -14.62 -3.65 -3.68
N LYS A 33 -15.53 -4.17 -2.86
CA LYS A 33 -15.44 -4.15 -1.41
C LYS A 33 -15.70 -5.56 -0.90
N ILE A 34 -14.70 -6.15 -0.26
CA ILE A 34 -14.73 -7.54 0.21
C ILE A 34 -14.78 -7.52 1.73
N GLU A 35 -15.78 -8.16 2.31
CA GLU A 35 -15.89 -8.33 3.75
C GLU A 35 -14.95 -9.45 4.22
N VAL A 36 -14.05 -9.12 5.15
CA VAL A 36 -13.11 -10.08 5.76
C VAL A 36 -13.61 -10.50 7.14
N SER A 37 -14.10 -9.53 7.91
CA SER A 37 -14.72 -9.75 9.23
C SER A 37 -15.72 -8.65 9.56
N HIS A 38 -16.36 -8.76 10.74
CA HIS A 38 -17.34 -7.79 11.25
C HIS A 38 -16.83 -6.33 11.28
N ASN A 39 -15.51 -6.11 11.33
CA ASN A 39 -14.90 -4.79 11.31
C ASN A 39 -13.77 -4.63 10.28
N THR A 40 -13.52 -5.62 9.42
CA THR A 40 -12.39 -5.58 8.48
C THR A 40 -12.83 -5.83 7.05
N ARG A 41 -12.30 -5.02 6.12
CA ARG A 41 -12.62 -5.08 4.69
C ARG A 41 -11.37 -4.95 3.86
N ILE A 42 -11.41 -5.56 2.68
CA ILE A 42 -10.51 -5.22 1.58
C ILE A 42 -11.27 -4.27 0.65
N PHE A 43 -10.72 -3.07 0.48
CA PHE A 43 -11.18 -2.11 -0.52
C PHE A 43 -10.26 -2.20 -1.73
N ARG A 44 -10.82 -2.60 -2.87
CA ARG A 44 -10.09 -2.68 -4.13
C ARG A 44 -10.39 -1.45 -4.97
N PHE A 45 -9.34 -0.69 -5.26
CA PHE A 45 -9.43 0.49 -6.10
C PHE A 45 -8.81 0.23 -7.47
N GLY A 46 -9.51 0.63 -8.52
CA GLY A 46 -9.03 0.53 -9.89
C GLY A 46 -7.91 1.52 -10.17
N LEU A 47 -6.89 1.08 -10.91
CA LEU A 47 -5.86 1.95 -11.48
C LEU A 47 -6.33 2.53 -12.83
N PRO A 48 -5.65 3.55 -13.39
CA PRO A 48 -6.13 4.24 -14.59
C PRO A 48 -6.41 3.33 -15.80
N THR A 49 -5.63 2.25 -15.96
CA THR A 49 -5.89 1.17 -16.93
C THR A 49 -5.52 -0.19 -16.35
N PRO A 50 -5.99 -1.30 -16.93
CA PRO A 50 -5.63 -2.66 -16.49
C PRO A 50 -4.12 -2.96 -16.50
N GLU A 51 -3.34 -2.23 -17.31
CA GLU A 51 -1.89 -2.39 -17.45
C GLU A 51 -1.09 -1.51 -16.49
N HIS A 52 -1.73 -0.53 -15.84
CA HIS A 52 -1.06 0.32 -14.86
C HIS A 52 -0.64 -0.48 -13.64
N LYS A 53 0.55 -0.15 -13.13
CA LYS A 53 1.00 -0.52 -11.79
C LYS A 53 0.77 0.65 -10.83
N LEU A 54 0.76 0.37 -9.53
CA LEU A 54 0.60 1.43 -8.55
C LEU A 54 1.79 2.40 -8.58
N GLY A 55 3.01 1.88 -8.70
CA GLY A 55 4.26 2.67 -8.64
C GLY A 55 4.66 2.97 -7.20
N LEU A 56 4.51 1.99 -6.30
CA LEU A 56 4.82 2.13 -4.87
C LEU A 56 6.04 1.28 -4.49
N PRO A 57 7.22 1.90 -4.25
CA PRO A 57 8.38 1.17 -3.75
C PRO A 57 8.07 0.42 -2.44
N VAL A 58 8.55 -0.82 -2.33
CA VAL A 58 8.33 -1.66 -1.14
C VAL A 58 8.92 -0.99 0.09
N GLY A 59 8.13 -0.84 1.16
CA GLY A 59 8.48 -0.10 2.38
C GLY A 59 7.92 1.33 2.43
N GLN A 60 7.27 1.79 1.36
CA GLN A 60 6.60 3.09 1.29
C GLN A 60 5.07 2.95 1.34
N HIS A 61 4.38 4.07 1.54
CA HIS A 61 2.93 4.16 1.61
C HIS A 61 2.42 5.33 0.76
N PHE A 62 1.10 5.53 0.70
CA PHE A 62 0.50 6.73 0.12
C PHE A 62 -0.53 7.35 1.07
N PHE A 63 -0.82 8.63 0.87
CA PHE A 63 -1.90 9.30 1.59
C PHE A 63 -3.22 9.16 0.83
N ILE A 64 -4.29 8.89 1.57
CA ILE A 64 -5.66 9.04 1.11
C ILE A 64 -6.22 10.34 1.68
N TYR A 65 -6.89 11.10 0.81
CA TYR A 65 -7.63 12.31 1.18
C TYR A 65 -9.12 11.98 1.13
N GLY A 66 -9.76 12.06 2.30
CA GLY A 66 -11.18 11.83 2.48
C GLY A 66 -11.89 13.10 2.92
N LYS A 67 -13.22 13.09 2.83
CA LYS A 67 -14.08 14.18 3.29
C LYS A 67 -14.81 13.75 4.55
N SER A 68 -14.82 14.61 5.56
CA SER A 68 -15.68 14.41 6.75
C SER A 68 -17.14 14.61 6.36
N LYS A 69 -18.02 13.67 6.74
CA LYS A 69 -19.48 13.85 6.57
C LYS A 69 -20.10 14.73 7.66
N LYS A 70 -19.41 14.90 8.80
CA LYS A 70 -19.93 15.63 9.97
C LYS A 70 -19.55 17.12 9.94
N GLU A 71 -18.41 17.45 9.34
CA GLU A 71 -17.88 18.80 9.30
C GLU A 71 -17.64 19.19 7.84
N GLU A 72 -18.54 19.99 7.29
CA GLU A 72 -18.43 20.47 5.91
C GLU A 72 -17.14 21.29 5.77
N GLY A 73 -16.24 20.85 4.88
CA GLY A 73 -14.94 21.48 4.65
C GLY A 73 -13.74 20.83 5.36
N GLU A 74 -13.94 19.90 6.30
CA GLU A 74 -12.84 19.19 6.94
C GLU A 74 -12.27 18.10 6.01
N SER A 75 -11.02 18.27 5.58
CA SER A 75 -10.27 17.25 4.83
C SER A 75 -9.52 16.32 5.77
N ILE A 76 -9.74 15.02 5.65
CA ILE A 76 -9.07 14.00 6.45
C ILE A 76 -7.95 13.39 5.62
N ILE A 77 -6.73 13.32 6.16
CA ILE A 77 -5.58 12.72 5.48
C ILE A 77 -5.05 11.58 6.34
N ARG A 78 -4.88 10.38 5.76
CA ARG A 78 -4.32 9.22 6.45
C ARG A 78 -3.40 8.44 5.53
N ALA A 79 -2.34 7.87 6.11
CA ALA A 79 -1.40 6.99 5.42
C ALA A 79 -1.97 5.57 5.34
N TYR A 80 -1.81 4.93 4.18
CA TYR A 80 -2.15 3.53 3.97
C TYR A 80 -1.05 2.83 3.17
N THR A 81 -0.68 1.64 3.64
CA THR A 81 0.18 0.71 2.89
C THR A 81 -0.71 -0.38 2.31
N PRO A 82 -0.70 -0.58 0.98
CA PRO A 82 -1.51 -1.60 0.33
C PRO A 82 -1.00 -3.01 0.59
N MET A 83 -1.90 -3.98 0.39
CA MET A 83 -1.60 -5.41 0.41
C MET A 83 -0.96 -5.88 -0.90
N THR A 84 -1.30 -5.22 -2.01
CA THR A 84 -0.77 -5.49 -3.36
C THR A 84 0.54 -4.76 -3.59
N SER A 85 1.44 -5.37 -4.37
CA SER A 85 2.68 -4.75 -4.86
C SER A 85 2.57 -4.35 -6.34
N ASP A 86 3.63 -3.76 -6.90
CA ASP A 86 3.75 -3.43 -8.33
C ASP A 86 3.79 -4.67 -9.25
N ASN A 87 3.72 -5.89 -8.71
CA ASN A 87 3.51 -7.11 -9.49
C ASN A 87 2.03 -7.32 -9.87
N VAL A 88 1.11 -6.60 -9.23
CA VAL A 88 -0.32 -6.61 -9.54
C VAL A 88 -0.64 -5.39 -10.41
N ALA A 89 -1.24 -5.63 -11.56
CA ALA A 89 -1.67 -4.59 -12.49
C ALA A 89 -3.18 -4.32 -12.37
N GLY A 90 -3.59 -3.10 -12.70
CA GLY A 90 -5.00 -2.70 -12.84
C GLY A 90 -5.73 -2.36 -11.55
N HIS A 91 -5.25 -2.77 -10.37
CA HIS A 91 -5.87 -2.43 -9.09
C HIS A 91 -4.88 -2.35 -7.92
N VAL A 92 -5.37 -1.81 -6.81
CA VAL A 92 -4.69 -1.80 -5.51
C VAL A 92 -5.66 -2.22 -4.40
N ASP A 93 -5.22 -3.11 -3.51
CA ASP A 93 -6.04 -3.60 -2.39
C ASP A 93 -5.57 -2.98 -1.07
N LEU A 94 -6.54 -2.44 -0.32
CA LEU A 94 -6.34 -1.89 1.03
C LEU A 94 -7.11 -2.72 2.05
N LEU A 95 -6.38 -3.39 2.94
CA LEU A 95 -6.95 -4.03 4.12
C LEU A 95 -7.17 -2.98 5.21
N ILE A 96 -8.43 -2.73 5.57
CA ILE A 96 -8.80 -1.65 6.48
C ILE A 96 -9.73 -2.19 7.56
N LYS A 97 -9.32 -1.97 8.81
CA LYS A 97 -10.19 -2.07 9.98
C LYS A 97 -11.05 -0.81 10.08
N VAL A 98 -12.37 -0.98 10.01
CA VAL A 98 -13.35 0.07 10.25
C VAL A 98 -13.54 0.21 11.75
N TYR A 99 -13.37 1.44 12.23
CA TYR A 99 -13.60 1.79 13.62
C TYR A 99 -14.97 2.45 13.70
N TRP A 100 -15.99 1.70 14.09
CA TRP A 100 -17.35 2.19 14.06
C TRP A 100 -17.63 3.17 15.20
N ALA A 101 -18.56 4.09 14.97
CA ALA A 101 -19.09 4.93 16.03
C ALA A 101 -19.84 4.07 17.07
N ASN A 102 -19.79 4.51 18.33
CA ASN A 102 -20.45 3.89 19.48
C ASN A 102 -19.96 2.49 19.89
N GLU A 103 -18.89 1.96 19.31
CA GLU A 103 -18.31 0.67 19.73
C GLU A 103 -17.35 0.79 20.91
N HIS A 104 -16.55 1.86 20.96
CA HIS A 104 -15.51 2.01 21.97
C HIS A 104 -15.74 3.26 22.84
N PRO A 105 -15.82 3.15 24.18
CA PRO A 105 -16.21 4.26 25.06
C PRO A 105 -15.23 5.44 25.02
N ARG A 106 -13.94 5.18 24.76
CA ARG A 106 -12.93 6.23 24.57
C ARG A 106 -12.97 6.91 23.20
N PHE A 107 -13.63 6.31 22.23
CA PHE A 107 -13.69 6.78 20.84
C PHE A 107 -15.13 6.69 20.31
N PRO A 108 -16.09 7.40 20.93
CA PRO A 108 -17.51 7.26 20.61
C PRO A 108 -17.83 7.64 19.16
N GLU A 109 -17.03 8.52 18.55
CA GLU A 109 -17.21 8.95 17.16
C GLU A 109 -16.65 7.96 16.12
N GLY A 110 -15.91 6.94 16.55
CA GLY A 110 -15.21 6.00 15.69
C GLY A 110 -14.08 6.65 14.87
N GLY A 111 -13.65 5.97 13.80
CA GLY A 111 -12.59 6.41 12.90
C GLY A 111 -13.15 7.20 11.72
N LYS A 112 -12.81 8.49 11.61
CA LYS A 112 -13.32 9.36 10.53
C LYS A 112 -13.00 8.81 9.12
N MET A 113 -11.74 8.45 8.85
CA MET A 113 -11.32 7.95 7.52
C MET A 113 -11.86 6.55 7.22
N SER A 114 -11.80 5.61 8.18
CA SER A 114 -12.23 4.25 7.91
C SER A 114 -13.75 4.15 7.72
N GLN A 115 -14.54 4.93 8.45
CA GLN A 115 -15.97 5.07 8.19
C GLN A 115 -16.28 5.80 6.87
N HIS A 116 -15.45 6.78 6.47
CA HIS A 116 -15.57 7.42 5.15
C HIS A 116 -15.42 6.38 4.03
N LEU A 117 -14.33 5.58 4.06
CA LEU A 117 -14.06 4.54 3.08
C LEU A 117 -15.16 3.46 3.07
N GLU A 118 -15.61 3.05 4.25
CA GLU A 118 -16.72 2.11 4.38
C GLU A 118 -18.02 2.64 3.76
N SER A 119 -18.25 3.96 3.84
CA SER A 119 -19.45 4.57 3.27
C SER A 119 -19.43 4.75 1.75
N LEU A 120 -18.29 4.47 1.09
CA LEU A 120 -18.18 4.61 -0.36
C LEU A 120 -19.01 3.54 -1.08
N ALA A 121 -19.72 3.97 -2.11
CA ALA A 121 -20.35 3.09 -3.08
C ALA A 121 -19.35 2.66 -4.17
N ILE A 122 -19.61 1.52 -4.81
CA ILE A 122 -18.84 1.10 -5.99
C ILE A 122 -18.95 2.17 -7.07
N GLY A 123 -17.81 2.54 -7.67
CA GLY A 123 -17.67 3.62 -8.63
C GLY A 123 -17.27 4.97 -8.02
N GLU A 124 -17.50 5.20 -6.72
CA GLU A 124 -17.00 6.42 -6.06
C GLU A 124 -15.49 6.39 -5.90
N THR A 125 -14.87 7.58 -5.90
CA THR A 125 -13.42 7.71 -5.93
C THR A 125 -12.83 8.23 -4.64
N ILE A 126 -11.61 7.76 -4.32
CA ILE A 126 -10.72 8.42 -3.36
C ILE A 126 -9.63 9.21 -4.09
N GLU A 127 -9.09 10.24 -3.45
CA GLU A 127 -7.87 10.90 -3.92
C GLU A 127 -6.66 10.33 -3.18
N VAL A 128 -5.64 9.91 -3.94
CA VAL A 128 -4.37 9.40 -3.39
C VAL A 128 -3.18 10.26 -3.79
N LYS A 129 -2.17 10.35 -2.91
CA LYS A 129 -0.88 11.01 -3.21
C LYS A 129 0.26 10.20 -2.61
N GLY A 130 1.26 9.90 -3.44
CA GLY A 130 2.43 9.14 -3.04
C GLY A 130 3.36 8.91 -4.23
N PRO A 131 4.41 8.12 -4.09
CA PRO A 131 4.77 7.37 -2.88
C PRO A 131 5.34 8.29 -1.77
N ILE A 132 5.20 7.87 -0.52
CA ILE A 132 5.67 8.57 0.70
C ILE A 132 6.41 7.57 1.59
N GLY A 133 7.56 7.98 2.14
CA GLY A 133 8.36 7.17 3.04
C GLY A 133 9.85 7.29 2.72
N HIS A 134 10.69 7.12 3.73
CA HIS A 134 12.16 7.16 3.57
C HIS A 134 12.79 5.76 3.48
N PHE A 135 12.08 4.74 3.93
CA PHE A 135 12.53 3.35 3.85
C PHE A 135 12.13 2.73 2.52
N THR A 136 13.02 1.93 1.94
CA THR A 136 12.72 1.13 0.75
C THR A 136 13.47 -0.19 0.81
N TYR A 137 12.75 -1.30 0.73
CA TYR A 137 13.34 -2.63 0.55
C TYR A 137 13.64 -2.85 -0.93
N ARG A 138 14.81 -3.41 -1.24
CA ARG A 138 15.34 -3.59 -2.60
C ARG A 138 15.67 -5.06 -2.92
N GLY A 139 15.11 -5.99 -2.15
CA GLY A 139 15.33 -7.43 -2.28
C GLY A 139 16.71 -7.89 -1.81
N CYS A 140 16.81 -9.18 -1.53
CA CYS A 140 18.00 -9.87 -1.02
C CYS A 140 18.60 -9.21 0.22
N GLY A 141 17.73 -8.74 1.12
CA GLY A 141 18.10 -8.07 2.36
C GLY A 141 18.59 -6.64 2.19
N ARG A 142 18.64 -6.11 0.96
CA ARG A 142 19.12 -4.75 0.67
C ARG A 142 18.02 -3.74 0.95
N TYR A 143 18.39 -2.61 1.51
CA TYR A 143 17.46 -1.54 1.81
C TYR A 143 18.10 -0.16 1.64
N LEU A 144 17.24 0.85 1.50
CA LEU A 144 17.55 2.25 1.71
C LEU A 144 16.75 2.77 2.90
N ASP A 145 17.39 3.59 3.73
CA ASP A 145 16.77 4.36 4.81
C ASP A 145 17.24 5.82 4.68
N GLY A 146 16.43 6.63 4.01
CA GLY A 146 16.83 7.96 3.55
C GLY A 146 18.02 7.87 2.60
N GLN A 147 19.18 8.37 3.02
CA GLN A 147 20.43 8.30 2.26
C GLN A 147 21.29 7.08 2.61
N ARG A 148 20.92 6.32 3.64
CA ARG A 148 21.69 5.17 4.10
C ARG A 148 21.30 3.93 3.31
N ALA A 149 22.25 3.39 2.55
CA ALA A 149 22.11 2.06 1.98
C ALA A 149 22.66 1.00 2.95
N GLY A 150 22.04 -0.17 2.96
CA GLY A 150 22.51 -1.29 3.76
C GLY A 150 22.00 -2.63 3.24
N GLN A 151 22.52 -3.70 3.83
CA GLN A 151 22.07 -5.06 3.60
C GLN A 151 22.04 -5.81 4.92
N VAL A 152 20.97 -6.58 5.15
CA VAL A 152 20.80 -7.40 6.35
C VAL A 152 20.51 -8.84 5.96
N LYS A 153 20.87 -9.77 6.86
CA LYS A 153 20.46 -11.17 6.75
C LYS A 153 19.18 -11.47 7.53
N ASN A 154 18.86 -10.64 8.51
CA ASN A 154 17.73 -10.82 9.41
C ASN A 154 16.92 -9.52 9.50
N LEU A 155 15.60 -9.63 9.38
CA LEU A 155 14.63 -8.56 9.62
C LEU A 155 13.77 -8.96 10.82
N THR A 156 13.74 -8.12 11.84
CA THR A 156 12.80 -8.23 12.95
C THR A 156 11.73 -7.17 12.80
N MET A 157 10.48 -7.59 12.67
CA MET A 157 9.31 -6.75 12.48
C MET A 157 8.46 -6.78 13.74
N ILE A 158 8.04 -5.62 14.22
CA ILE A 158 7.12 -5.50 15.36
C ILE A 158 5.93 -4.67 14.87
N ALA A 159 4.75 -5.28 14.84
CA ALA A 159 3.51 -4.67 14.36
C ALA A 159 2.44 -4.68 15.44
N GLY A 160 1.53 -3.72 15.36
CA GLY A 160 0.33 -3.65 16.21
C GLY A 160 -0.90 -3.27 15.40
N GLY A 161 -1.98 -4.06 15.49
CA GLY A 161 -3.23 -3.81 14.75
C GLY A 161 -3.01 -3.60 13.24
N THR A 162 -3.55 -2.51 12.71
CA THR A 162 -3.41 -2.14 11.29
C THR A 162 -1.98 -1.81 10.86
N GLY A 163 -1.04 -1.67 11.80
CA GLY A 163 0.40 -1.48 11.52
C GLY A 163 1.09 -2.72 10.92
N ILE A 164 0.35 -3.81 10.66
CA ILE A 164 0.87 -5.00 9.99
C ILE A 164 1.11 -4.80 8.49
N THR A 165 0.37 -3.93 7.81
CA THR A 165 0.42 -3.82 6.34
C THR A 165 1.78 -3.36 5.78
N PRO A 166 2.56 -2.45 6.41
CA PRO A 166 3.93 -2.18 5.98
C PRO A 166 4.86 -3.40 6.12
N MET A 167 4.66 -4.20 7.18
CA MET A 167 5.45 -5.42 7.40
C MET A 167 5.09 -6.48 6.37
N TRP A 168 3.79 -6.64 6.09
CA TRP A 168 3.27 -7.54 5.07
C TRP A 168 3.85 -7.23 3.69
N GLN A 169 3.96 -5.95 3.33
CA GLN A 169 4.52 -5.54 2.04
C GLN A 169 5.98 -6.00 1.88
N VAL A 170 6.82 -5.81 2.90
CA VAL A 170 8.22 -6.24 2.89
C VAL A 170 8.32 -7.77 2.94
N LEU A 171 7.54 -8.42 3.81
CA LEU A 171 7.52 -9.87 3.93
C LEU A 171 7.10 -10.55 2.63
N SER A 172 6.05 -10.03 1.96
CA SER A 172 5.58 -10.55 0.68
C SER A 172 6.65 -10.43 -0.40
N GLU A 173 7.41 -9.32 -0.40
CA GLU A 173 8.51 -9.12 -1.35
C GLU A 173 9.64 -10.14 -1.11
N VAL A 174 10.02 -10.40 0.15
CA VAL A 174 11.01 -11.43 0.48
C VAL A 174 10.53 -12.81 0.02
N LEU A 175 9.27 -13.17 0.33
CA LEU A 175 8.72 -14.49 0.01
C LEU A 175 8.49 -14.72 -1.48
N ALA A 176 8.27 -13.65 -2.25
CA ALA A 176 8.06 -13.73 -3.70
C ALA A 176 9.35 -14.03 -4.49
N HIS A 177 10.52 -13.86 -3.88
CA HIS A 177 11.83 -13.98 -4.53
C HIS A 177 12.64 -15.15 -3.92
N PRO A 178 12.72 -16.31 -4.58
CA PRO A 178 13.42 -17.50 -4.05
C PRO A 178 14.91 -17.27 -3.75
N GLU A 179 15.54 -16.32 -4.43
CA GLU A 179 16.92 -15.90 -4.20
C GLU A 179 17.11 -15.02 -2.96
N ASP A 180 16.01 -14.49 -2.39
CA ASP A 180 16.03 -13.68 -1.20
C ASP A 180 16.03 -14.56 0.06
N THR A 181 17.24 -14.85 0.55
CA THR A 181 17.43 -15.66 1.76
C THR A 181 17.30 -14.87 3.06
N THR A 182 16.64 -13.70 3.05
CA THR A 182 16.48 -12.87 4.25
C THR A 182 15.58 -13.57 5.27
N SER A 183 16.09 -13.80 6.48
CA SER A 183 15.31 -14.35 7.58
C SER A 183 14.41 -13.27 8.18
N VAL A 184 13.11 -13.51 8.25
CA VAL A 184 12.13 -12.57 8.82
C VAL A 184 11.54 -13.14 10.10
N LYS A 185 11.51 -12.32 11.16
CA LYS A 185 10.81 -12.60 12.42
C LYS A 185 9.77 -11.52 12.65
N LEU A 186 8.51 -11.91 12.81
CA LEU A 186 7.40 -10.99 13.07
C LEU A 186 6.86 -11.21 14.49
N LEU A 187 6.80 -10.13 15.26
CA LEU A 187 6.00 -10.04 16.48
C LEU A 187 4.78 -9.17 16.17
N PHE A 188 3.58 -9.77 16.23
CA PHE A 188 2.34 -9.07 15.93
C PHE A 188 1.42 -9.02 17.15
N ALA A 189 1.11 -7.81 17.62
CA ALA A 189 0.28 -7.59 18.80
C ALA A 189 -1.11 -7.02 18.42
N ASN A 190 -2.17 -7.58 19.00
CA ASN A 190 -3.55 -7.12 18.84
C ASN A 190 -4.23 -7.05 20.21
N GLN A 191 -5.37 -6.36 20.30
CA GLN A 191 -6.10 -6.25 21.58
C GLN A 191 -6.80 -7.55 21.95
N SER A 192 -7.37 -8.23 20.97
CA SER A 192 -7.98 -9.56 21.06
C SER A 192 -7.54 -10.44 19.89
N GLU A 193 -7.86 -11.73 19.96
CA GLU A 193 -7.62 -12.68 18.87
C GLU A 193 -8.47 -12.36 17.63
N ASP A 194 -9.73 -11.95 17.84
CA ASP A 194 -10.66 -11.55 16.76
C ASP A 194 -10.20 -10.29 15.99
N ASP A 195 -9.20 -9.58 16.51
CA ASP A 195 -8.61 -8.38 15.90
C ASP A 195 -7.39 -8.68 15.01
N ILE A 196 -6.95 -9.93 14.95
CA ILE A 196 -5.83 -10.35 14.10
C ILE A 196 -6.27 -10.28 12.63
N LEU A 197 -5.60 -9.45 11.84
CA LEU A 197 -6.01 -9.09 10.48
C LEU A 197 -5.56 -10.06 9.36
N LEU A 198 -4.67 -11.01 9.68
CA LEU A 198 -4.03 -11.93 8.72
C LEU A 198 -3.95 -13.34 9.30
#